data_AF-A0A4R1Q4S6-F1
#
_entry.id   AF-A0A4R1Q4S6-F1
#
_cell.length_a   1.000
_cell.length_b   1.000
_cell.length_c   1.000
_cell.angle_alpha   90.00
_cell.angle_beta   90.00
_cell.angle_gamma   90.00
#
_symmetry.space_group_name_H-M   'P 1'
#
loop_
_entity.id
_entity.type
_entity.pdbx_description
1 polymer ?
#
loop_
_entity_poly.entity_id
_entity_poly.type
_entity_poly.pdbx_seq_one_letter_code
_entity_poly.pdbx_strand_id
1 'polypeptide(L)'
;MQIIRVGDYVRWTSQAGGYAKTKEGDVIAIIPKLDDASKYIPPGAPRCRMKFQYVNMAFDRVLVSVRRKSGSYDYYAPSINLVKVVD
;
A
#
# COMPACT_ATOMS: atom_id res chain seq x y z
N MET A 1 14.48 -11.56 6.07
CA MET A 1 13.28 -10.70 5.95
C MET A 1 13.77 -9.28 5.86
N GLN A 2 13.40 -8.52 4.82
CA GLN A 2 13.86 -7.13 4.67
C GLN A 2 13.06 -6.25 5.64
N ILE A 3 13.72 -5.32 6.33
CA ILE A 3 13.04 -4.37 7.22
C ILE A 3 12.45 -3.28 6.34
N ILE A 4 11.11 -3.17 6.30
CA ILE A 4 10.40 -2.12 5.56
C ILE A 4 10.20 -0.90 6.45
N ARG A 5 10.43 0.29 5.91
CA ARG A 5 10.33 1.57 6.61
C ARG A 5 9.52 2.58 5.81
N VAL A 6 9.03 3.60 6.51
CA VAL A 6 8.42 4.77 5.86
C VAL A 6 9.50 5.48 5.04
N GLY A 7 9.17 5.83 3.80
CA GLY A 7 10.09 6.42 2.83
C GLY A 7 10.69 5.40 1.84
N ASP A 8 10.58 4.10 2.10
CA ASP A 8 11.08 3.09 1.17
C ASP A 8 10.24 3.08 -0.12
N TYR A 9 10.91 2.94 -1.27
CA TYR A 9 10.26 2.62 -2.53
C TYR A 9 10.15 1.10 -2.67
N VAL A 10 8.94 0.56 -2.80
CA VAL A 10 8.69 -0.88 -2.75
C VAL A 10 7.97 -1.40 -3.97
N ARG A 11 8.19 -2.68 -4.29
CA ARG A 11 7.51 -3.45 -5.34
C ARG A 11 6.77 -4.64 -4.73
N TRP A 12 5.58 -4.94 -5.26
CA TRP A 12 4.85 -6.18 -4.95
C TRP A 12 3.97 -6.63 -6.10
N THR A 13 3.58 -7.90 -6.08
CA THR A 13 2.59 -8.46 -7.01
C THR A 13 1.20 -8.44 -6.36
N SER A 14 0.21 -7.97 -7.10
CA SER A 14 -1.19 -7.87 -6.66
C SER A 14 -2.12 -8.53 -7.67
N GLN A 15 -3.20 -9.13 -7.19
CA GLN A 15 -4.24 -9.66 -8.06
C GLN A 15 -5.17 -8.52 -8.51
N ALA A 16 -5.52 -8.53 -9.79
CA ALA A 16 -6.41 -7.56 -10.40
C ALA A 16 -7.26 -8.25 -11.48
N GLY A 17 -8.46 -8.69 -11.11
CA GLY A 17 -9.46 -9.21 -12.06
C GLY A 17 -9.03 -10.47 -12.81
N GLY A 18 -8.36 -11.40 -12.12
CA GLY A 18 -7.87 -12.67 -12.69
C GLY A 18 -6.40 -12.63 -13.11
N TYR A 19 -5.79 -11.45 -13.15
CA TYR A 19 -4.39 -11.28 -13.56
C TYR A 19 -3.52 -10.80 -12.41
N ALA A 20 -2.27 -11.25 -12.39
CA ALA A 20 -1.25 -10.70 -11.52
C ALA A 20 -0.67 -9.42 -12.14
N LYS A 21 -0.57 -8.36 -11.34
CA LYS A 21 0.06 -7.09 -11.72
C LYS A 21 1.09 -6.68 -10.68
N THR A 22 2.29 -6.37 -11.16
CA THR A 22 3.32 -5.71 -10.37
C THR A 22 2.93 -4.26 -10.12
N LYS A 23 3.11 -3.81 -8.88
CA LYS A 23 2.91 -2.43 -8.44
C LYS A 23 4.14 -1.96 -7.72
N GLU A 24 4.38 -0.66 -7.83
CA GLU A 24 5.50 0.02 -7.18
C GLU A 24 5.04 1.36 -6.64
N GLY A 25 5.64 1.80 -5.54
CA GLY A 25 5.34 3.08 -4.93
C GLY A 25 6.04 3.29 -3.59
N ASP A 26 5.84 4.47 -3.02
CA ASP A 26 6.46 4.88 -1.77
C ASP A 26 5.66 4.39 -0.56
N VAL A 27 6.33 3.83 0.44
CA VAL A 27 5.74 3.52 1.74
C VAL A 27 5.54 4.81 2.52
N ILE A 28 4.28 5.15 2.82
CA ILE A 28 3.92 6.36 3.55
C ILE A 28 3.48 6.10 4.99
N ALA A 29 3.17 4.84 5.34
CA ALA A 29 2.89 4.43 6.72
C ALA A 29 3.07 2.92 6.91
N ILE A 30 3.33 2.52 8.16
CA ILE A 30 3.18 1.13 8.61
C ILE A 30 1.84 1.04 9.34
N ILE A 31 1.00 0.08 8.97
CA ILE A 31 -0.35 -0.12 9.52
C ILE A 31 -0.33 -1.41 10.34
N PRO A 32 -0.41 -1.32 11.68
CA PRO A 32 -0.54 -2.49 12.53
C PRO A 32 -1.79 -3.30 12.20
N LYS A 33 -1.72 -4.60 12.44
CA LYS A 33 -2.88 -5.49 12.44
C LYS A 33 -4.01 -4.91 13.32
N LEU A 34 -5.25 -5.11 12.89
CA LEU A 34 -6.48 -4.58 13.51
C LEU A 34 -6.66 -3.06 13.43
N ASP A 35 -5.67 -2.30 12.98
CA ASP A 35 -5.83 -0.85 12.83
C ASP A 35 -6.47 -0.47 11.49
N ASP A 36 -7.14 0.67 11.51
CA ASP A 36 -7.82 1.25 10.34
C ASP A 36 -6.82 2.00 9.46
N ALA A 37 -6.54 1.44 8.29
CA ALA A 37 -5.64 1.98 7.28
C ALA A 37 -6.06 3.37 6.76
N SER A 38 -7.35 3.74 6.85
CA SER A 38 -7.84 5.03 6.36
C SER A 38 -7.32 6.21 7.18
N LYS A 39 -6.94 6.00 8.45
CA LYS A 39 -6.34 7.01 9.33
C LYS A 39 -5.00 7.54 8.81
N TYR A 40 -4.31 6.75 7.99
CA TYR A 40 -2.99 7.04 7.46
C TYR A 40 -3.03 7.67 6.06
N ILE A 41 -4.22 7.82 5.49
CA ILE A 41 -4.40 8.40 4.14
C ILE A 41 -4.22 9.92 4.20
N PRO A 42 -3.48 10.51 3.24
CA PRO A 42 -3.39 11.95 3.12
C PRO A 42 -4.77 12.61 2.99
N PRO A 43 -5.00 13.76 3.66
CA PRO A 43 -6.29 14.44 3.62
C PRO A 43 -6.69 14.81 2.19
N GLY A 44 -7.98 14.70 1.89
CA GLY A 44 -8.54 15.03 0.57
C GLY A 44 -8.43 13.92 -0.49
N ALA A 45 -7.77 12.79 -0.19
CA ALA A 45 -7.77 11.65 -1.10
C ALA A 45 -9.18 11.04 -1.24
N PRO A 46 -9.74 10.94 -2.46
CA PRO A 46 -11.08 10.40 -2.63
C PRO A 46 -11.11 8.89 -2.35
N ARG A 47 -12.19 8.41 -1.74
CA ARG A 47 -12.38 7.00 -1.36
C ARG A 47 -12.13 6.01 -2.49
N CYS A 48 -12.46 6.40 -3.74
CA CYS A 48 -12.22 5.56 -4.92
C CYS A 48 -10.72 5.28 -5.20
N ARG A 49 -9.79 5.97 -4.53
CA ARG A 49 -8.34 5.79 -4.62
C ARG A 49 -7.78 4.90 -3.52
N MET A 50 -8.55 4.58 -2.50
CA MET A 50 -8.19 3.62 -1.47
C MET A 50 -8.47 2.20 -2.01
N LYS A 51 -7.42 1.50 -2.44
CA LYS A 51 -7.50 0.18 -3.07
C LYS A 51 -7.21 -0.94 -2.07
N PHE A 52 -7.87 -0.88 -0.93
CA PHE A 52 -7.68 -1.81 0.19
C PHE A 52 -8.91 -1.88 1.09
N GLN A 53 -8.97 -2.91 1.94
CA GLN A 53 -9.91 -2.98 3.05
C GLN A 53 -9.38 -2.17 4.23
N TYR A 54 -10.25 -1.46 4.95
CA TYR A 54 -9.85 -0.57 6.03
C TYR A 54 -9.12 -1.28 7.16
N VAL A 55 -9.64 -2.42 7.61
CA VAL A 55 -9.05 -3.21 8.69
C VAL A 55 -8.58 -4.57 8.15
N ASN A 56 -7.46 -5.07 8.65
CA ASN A 56 -6.96 -6.42 8.38
C ASN A 56 -6.68 -7.14 9.71
N MET A 57 -7.27 -8.32 9.89
CA MET A 57 -7.20 -9.09 11.12
C MET A 57 -6.15 -10.21 11.10
N ALA A 58 -5.30 -10.28 10.08
CA ALA A 58 -4.34 -11.36 9.90
C ALA A 58 -2.90 -10.89 10.12
N PHE A 59 -2.52 -9.73 9.56
CA PHE A 59 -1.13 -9.28 9.52
C PHE A 59 -1.00 -7.76 9.46
N ASP A 60 0.21 -7.28 9.76
CA ASP A 60 0.61 -5.89 9.53
C ASP A 60 0.73 -5.60 8.03
N ARG A 61 0.46 -4.35 7.69
CA ARG A 61 0.44 -3.86 6.31
C ARG A 61 1.31 -2.62 6.19
N VAL A 62 1.63 -2.27 4.96
CA VAL A 62 2.28 -1.00 4.63
C VAL A 62 1.33 -0.20 3.76
N LEU A 63 1.16 1.09 4.06
CA LEU A 63 0.43 1.99 3.17
C LEU A 63 1.38 2.46 2.09
N VAL A 64 1.05 2.17 0.84
CA VAL A 64 1.89 2.52 -0.32
C VAL A 64 1.13 3.49 -1.22
N SER A 65 1.75 4.63 -1.54
CA SER A 65 1.26 5.57 -2.54
C SER A 65 1.82 5.26 -3.92
N VAL A 66 0.93 5.00 -4.87
CA VAL A 66 1.28 4.68 -6.26
C VAL A 66 0.84 5.82 -7.16
N ARG A 67 1.82 6.49 -7.78
CA ARG A 67 1.53 7.59 -8.71
C ARG A 67 0.94 7.08 -10.01
N ARG A 68 -0.17 7.66 -10.45
CA ARG A 68 -0.75 7.41 -11.78
C ARG A 68 -0.14 8.35 -12.82
N LYS A 69 -0.27 7.97 -14.09
CA LYS A 69 0.12 8.82 -15.23
C LYS A 69 -0.54 10.20 -15.21
N SER A 70 -1.77 10.30 -14.68
CA SER A 70 -2.49 11.59 -14.56
C SER A 70 -1.98 12.49 -13.44
N GLY A 71 -0.94 12.10 -12.69
CA GLY A 71 -0.41 12.83 -11.53
C GLY A 71 -1.15 12.56 -10.21
N SER A 72 -2.36 12.00 -10.26
CA SER A 72 -3.08 11.54 -9.06
C SER A 72 -2.46 10.26 -8.46
N TYR A 73 -2.80 9.95 -7.20
CA TYR A 73 -2.30 8.75 -6.51
C TYR A 73 -3.41 7.73 -6.27
N ASP A 74 -3.05 6.45 -6.31
CA ASP A 74 -3.79 5.37 -5.67
C ASP A 74 -3.05 4.94 -4.40
N TYR A 75 -3.80 4.48 -3.42
CA TYR A 75 -3.25 4.01 -2.15
C TYR A 75 -3.57 2.54 -1.99
N TYR A 76 -2.55 1.75 -1.65
CA TYR A 76 -2.66 0.31 -1.45
C TYR A 76 -2.16 -0.04 -0.05
N ALA A 77 -2.72 -1.11 0.53
CA ALA A 77 -2.26 -1.64 1.81
C ALA A 77 -1.91 -3.14 1.68
N PRO A 78 -0.84 -3.51 0.95
CA PRO A 78 -0.37 -4.89 0.90
C PRO A 78 0.15 -5.36 2.27
N SER A 79 0.24 -6.68 2.46
CA SER A 79 0.95 -7.25 3.60
C SER A 79 2.41 -6.78 3.58
N ILE A 80 2.95 -6.45 4.76
CA ILE A 80 4.37 -6.10 4.90
C ILE A 80 5.30 -7.24 4.42
N ASN A 81 4.83 -8.49 4.48
CA ASN A 81 5.59 -9.66 4.05
C ASN A 81 5.60 -9.89 2.53
N LEU A 82 4.75 -9.18 1.76
CA LEU A 82 4.65 -9.33 0.31
C LEU A 82 5.43 -8.27 -0.48
N VAL A 83 5.84 -7.19 0.17
CA VAL A 83 6.59 -6.11 -0.46
C VAL A 83 8.09 -6.40 -0.44
N LYS A 84 8.81 -5.83 -1.41
CA LYS A 84 10.27 -5.84 -1.49
C LYS A 84 10.75 -4.42 -1.75
N VAL A 85 11.78 -3.97 -1.04
CA VAL A 85 12.41 -2.66 -1.32
C VAL A 85 13.08 -2.75 -2.69
N VAL A 86 12.96 -1.67 -3.46
CA VAL A 86 13.64 -1.48 -4.74
C VAL A 86 14.68 -0.40 -4.50
N ASP A 87 15.94 -0.70 -4.86
CA ASP A 87 17.05 0.24 -4.81
C ASP A 87 16.96 1.31 -5.91
#